data_AF-A0A3P7ITD6-F1
#
_entry.id   AF-A0A3P7ITD6-F1
#
_cell.length_a   1.000
_cell.length_b   1.000
_cell.length_c   1.000
_cell.angle_alpha   90.00
_cell.angle_beta   90.00
_cell.angle_gamma   90.00
#
_symmetry.space_group_name_H-M   'P 1'
#
loop_
_entity.id
_entity.type
_entity.pdbx_description
1 polymer ?
#
loop_
_entity_poly.entity_id
_entity_poly.type
_entity_poly.pdbx_seq_one_letter_code
_entity_poly.pdbx_strand_id
1 'polypeptide(L)'
;YIIDGYSITDNSAVNLLQVHELRRFLVTLYVKCIVYYALASNKLQSWLANETVRATLDPIVANPRYADVDHLFCSTNDEDFDMNEMGISRSSFTEWYSLWIAHCIHKRSERNPEEEL
;
A
#
# COMPACT_ATOMS: atom_id res chain seq x y z
N TYR A 1 15.43 -31.79 31.04
CA TYR A 1 16.30 -30.89 30.27
C TYR A 1 15.85 -29.48 30.53
N ILE A 2 16.64 -28.73 31.28
CA ILE A 2 16.44 -27.29 31.52
C ILE A 2 17.41 -26.62 30.55
N ILE A 3 16.89 -25.79 29.64
CA ILE A 3 17.74 -25.02 28.74
C ILE A 3 18.32 -23.87 29.56
N ASP A 4 19.52 -24.09 30.10
CA ASP A 4 20.37 -23.03 30.65
C ASP A 4 20.75 -22.08 29.52
N GLY A 5 20.24 -20.86 29.57
CA GLY A 5 20.61 -19.77 28.64
C GLY A 5 19.48 -19.04 27.95
N TYR A 6 18.21 -19.43 28.12
CA TYR A 6 17.08 -18.61 27.64
C TYR A 6 16.58 -17.67 28.74
N SER A 7 17.38 -16.65 29.07
CA SER A 7 16.86 -15.56 29.89
C SER A 7 15.96 -14.69 29.03
N ILE A 8 14.68 -14.60 29.39
CA ILE A 8 13.71 -13.66 28.78
C ILE A 8 14.24 -12.20 28.83
N THR A 9 15.24 -11.91 29.66
CA THR A 9 15.90 -10.61 29.75
C THR A 9 16.87 -10.30 28.62
N ASP A 10 17.47 -11.30 27.95
CA ASP A 10 18.50 -11.09 26.90
C ASP A 10 17.92 -11.00 25.49
N ASN A 11 16.70 -11.52 25.28
CA ASN A 11 15.97 -11.34 24.03
C ASN A 11 14.81 -10.37 24.28
N SER A 12 15.16 -9.09 24.39
CA SER A 12 14.16 -8.04 24.58
C SER A 12 13.12 -8.15 23.47
N ALA A 13 11.84 -8.30 23.85
CA ALA A 13 10.71 -8.22 22.91
C ALA A 13 10.76 -6.91 22.07
N VAL A 14 11.51 -5.91 22.52
CA VAL A 14 11.85 -4.67 21.80
C VAL A 14 12.50 -4.95 20.45
N ASN A 15 13.43 -5.90 20.32
CA ASN A 15 14.05 -6.23 19.03
C ASN A 15 13.02 -6.83 18.05
N LEU A 16 12.14 -7.71 18.54
CA LEU A 16 11.07 -8.30 17.73
C LEU A 16 10.04 -7.23 17.32
N LEU A 17 9.62 -6.38 18.26
CA LEU A 17 8.73 -5.24 17.99
C LEU A 17 9.36 -4.28 16.97
N GLN A 18 10.65 -3.97 17.09
CA GLN A 18 11.37 -3.13 16.12
C GLN A 18 11.41 -3.74 14.72
N VAL A 19 11.59 -5.07 14.59
CA VAL A 19 11.60 -5.74 13.28
C VAL A 19 10.21 -5.77 12.64
N HIS A 20 9.15 -5.98 13.42
CA HIS A 20 7.77 -5.93 12.92
C HIS A 20 7.38 -4.51 12.47
N GLU A 21 7.66 -3.51 13.31
CA GLU A 21 7.43 -2.09 12.97
C GLU A 21 8.25 -1.67 11.74
N LEU A 22 9.50 -2.14 11.62
CA LEU A 22 10.33 -1.88 10.45
C LEU A 22 9.74 -2.52 9.19
N ARG A 23 9.30 -3.78 9.25
CA ARG A 23 8.69 -4.45 8.10
C ARG A 23 7.45 -3.72 7.64
N ARG A 24 6.55 -3.37 8.57
CA ARG A 24 5.33 -2.62 8.27
C ARG A 24 5.65 -1.26 7.64
N PHE A 25 6.61 -0.53 8.21
CA PHE A 25 7.07 0.74 7.66
C PHE A 25 7.64 0.59 6.23
N LEU A 26 8.45 -0.44 5.98
CA LEU A 26 9.01 -0.71 4.65
C LEU A 26 7.93 -1.02 3.62
N VAL A 27 6.90 -1.80 4.00
CA VAL A 27 5.74 -2.08 3.14
C VAL A 27 5.00 -0.79 2.82
N THR A 28 4.66 0.02 3.83
CA THR A 28 4.03 1.33 3.62
C THR A 28 4.85 2.24 2.69
N LEU A 29 6.17 2.28 2.85
CA LEU A 29 7.05 3.03 1.96
C LEU A 29 7.05 2.47 0.54
N TYR A 30 7.05 1.16 0.38
CA TYR A 30 7.01 0.51 -0.93
C TYR A 30 5.73 0.85 -1.68
N VAL A 31 4.57 0.78 -1.01
CA VAL A 31 3.28 1.20 -1.58
C VAL A 31 3.32 2.68 -1.98
N LYS A 32 3.81 3.56 -1.09
CA LYS A 32 3.97 5.00 -1.40
C LYS A 32 4.86 5.24 -2.63
N CYS A 33 5.95 4.50 -2.76
CA CYS A 33 6.84 4.56 -3.92
C CYS A 33 6.12 4.10 -5.20
N ILE A 34 5.38 2.98 -5.19
CA ILE A 34 4.62 2.52 -6.34
C ILE A 34 3.61 3.58 -6.79
N VAL A 35 2.83 4.11 -5.84
CA VAL A 35 1.85 5.19 -6.12
C VAL A 35 2.55 6.39 -6.74
N TYR A 36 3.67 6.84 -6.16
CA TYR A 36 4.44 7.96 -6.68
C TYR A 36 4.94 7.70 -8.10
N TYR A 37 5.57 6.54 -8.36
CA TYR A 37 6.10 6.23 -9.69
C TYR A 37 5.00 6.06 -10.74
N ALA A 38 3.87 5.47 -10.38
CA ALA A 38 2.72 5.35 -11.26
C ALA A 38 2.18 6.74 -11.64
N LEU A 39 1.95 7.61 -10.64
CA LEU A 39 1.44 8.97 -10.84
C LEU A 39 2.45 9.91 -11.49
N ALA A 40 3.74 9.70 -11.29
CA ALA A 40 4.80 10.46 -11.92
C ALA A 40 5.15 9.96 -13.34
N SER A 41 4.54 8.90 -13.85
CA SER A 41 4.84 8.37 -15.19
C SER A 41 4.03 9.10 -16.27
N ASN A 42 4.69 9.58 -17.33
CA ASN A 42 4.00 10.12 -18.51
C ASN A 42 3.24 9.03 -19.28
N LYS A 43 3.49 7.74 -18.99
CA LYS A 43 2.77 6.60 -19.59
C LYS A 43 1.48 6.26 -18.84
N LEU A 44 1.17 6.93 -17.72
CA LEU A 44 -0.01 6.59 -16.93
C LEU A 44 -1.29 6.63 -17.77
N GLN A 45 -1.48 7.67 -18.58
CA GLN A 45 -2.67 7.79 -19.44
C GLN A 45 -2.76 6.67 -20.47
N SER A 46 -1.64 6.27 -21.07
CA SER A 46 -1.64 5.16 -22.04
C SER A 46 -1.86 3.80 -21.37
N TRP A 47 -1.39 3.61 -20.13
CA TRP A 47 -1.69 2.42 -19.34
C TRP A 47 -3.17 2.34 -18.98
N LEU A 48 -3.79 3.45 -18.57
CA LEU A 48 -5.22 3.51 -18.24
C LEU A 48 -6.13 3.43 -19.48
N ALA A 49 -5.64 3.81 -20.66
CA ALA A 49 -6.35 3.65 -21.92
C ALA A 49 -6.26 2.22 -22.49
N ASN A 50 -5.35 1.39 -21.98
CA ASN A 50 -5.18 0.02 -22.45
C ASN A 50 -6.43 -0.83 -22.09
N GLU A 51 -7.01 -1.49 -23.09
CA GLU A 51 -8.26 -2.25 -22.94
C GLU A 51 -8.13 -3.42 -21.94
N THR A 52 -7.01 -4.13 -21.94
CA THR A 52 -6.75 -5.22 -20.99
C THR A 52 -6.70 -4.70 -19.55
N VAL A 53 -6.07 -3.55 -19.33
CA VAL A 53 -6.01 -2.92 -18.01
C VAL A 53 -7.40 -2.47 -17.57
N ARG A 54 -8.15 -1.79 -18.45
CA ARG A 54 -9.52 -1.36 -18.18
C ARG A 54 -10.44 -2.52 -17.85
N ALA A 55 -10.44 -3.59 -18.65
CA ALA A 55 -11.26 -4.76 -18.41
C ALA A 55 -10.98 -5.40 -17.04
N THR A 56 -9.73 -5.30 -16.55
CA THR A 56 -9.35 -5.77 -15.21
C THR A 56 -9.82 -4.82 -14.11
N LEU A 57 -9.77 -3.51 -14.33
CA LEU A 57 -10.15 -2.48 -13.35
C LEU A 57 -11.67 -2.27 -13.25
N ASP A 58 -12.42 -2.41 -14.34
CA ASP A 58 -13.85 -2.16 -14.40
C ASP A 58 -14.65 -2.92 -13.31
N PRO A 59 -14.49 -4.24 -13.09
CA PRO A 59 -15.20 -4.94 -12.02
C PRO A 59 -14.79 -4.47 -10.61
N ILE A 60 -13.53 -4.05 -10.44
CA ILE A 60 -13.00 -3.51 -9.17
C ILE A 60 -13.66 -2.17 -8.86
N VAL A 61 -13.71 -1.28 -9.85
CA VAL A 61 -14.30 0.06 -9.71
C VAL A 61 -15.82 0.00 -9.54
N ALA A 62 -16.48 -0.93 -10.24
CA ALA A 62 -17.93 -1.12 -10.18
C ALA A 62 -18.42 -1.71 -8.85
N ASN A 63 -17.55 -2.35 -8.06
CA ASN A 63 -17.87 -2.88 -6.75
C ASN A 63 -17.31 -2.00 -5.62
N PRO A 64 -18.15 -1.18 -4.94
CA PRO A 64 -17.71 -0.34 -3.83
C PRO A 64 -17.15 -1.12 -2.64
N ARG A 65 -17.50 -2.41 -2.50
CA ARG A 65 -17.00 -3.32 -1.47
C ARG A 65 -15.94 -4.28 -2.01
N TYR A 66 -15.25 -3.92 -3.09
CA TYR A 66 -14.10 -4.67 -3.51
C TYR A 66 -13.03 -4.61 -2.42
N ALA A 67 -12.52 -5.78 -2.04
CA ALA A 67 -11.32 -5.96 -1.24
C ALA A 67 -10.42 -6.97 -1.92
N ASP A 68 -9.14 -6.66 -1.99
CA ASP A 68 -8.12 -7.60 -2.47
C ASP A 68 -7.74 -8.52 -1.32
N VAL A 69 -8.04 -9.81 -1.47
CA VAL A 69 -7.91 -10.84 -0.42
C VAL A 69 -6.74 -11.79 -0.70
N ASP A 70 -5.67 -11.28 -1.31
CA ASP A 70 -4.43 -12.04 -1.45
C ASP A 70 -3.96 -12.55 -0.07
N HIS A 71 -3.62 -13.84 -0.01
CA HIS A 71 -3.16 -14.52 1.21
C HIS A 71 -1.87 -13.93 1.82
N LEU A 72 -1.16 -13.06 1.11
CA LEU A 72 0.04 -12.38 1.60
C LEU A 72 -0.29 -11.18 2.49
N PHE A 73 -1.49 -10.60 2.36
CA PHE A 73 -1.89 -9.45 3.14
C PHE A 73 -2.15 -9.83 4.59
N CYS A 74 -1.64 -9.03 5.53
CA CYS A 74 -1.96 -9.19 6.94
C CYS A 74 -1.74 -7.90 7.75
N SER A 75 -2.56 -7.74 8.79
CA SER A 75 -2.48 -6.59 9.72
C SER A 75 -1.14 -6.42 10.45
N THR A 76 -0.27 -7.43 10.41
CA THR A 76 1.08 -7.31 10.98
C THR A 76 2.00 -6.49 10.09
N ASN A 77 1.84 -6.57 8.77
CA ASN A 77 2.75 -5.99 7.79
C ASN A 77 2.13 -4.83 7.00
N ASP A 78 0.81 -4.81 6.86
CA ASP A 78 0.10 -3.86 6.01
C ASP A 78 -0.70 -2.89 6.90
N GLU A 79 -0.40 -1.60 6.84
CA GLU A 79 -1.11 -0.58 7.63
C GLU A 79 -2.55 -0.38 7.15
N ASP A 80 -2.78 -0.58 5.86
CA ASP A 80 -4.09 -0.46 5.20
C ASP A 80 -4.89 -1.77 5.19
N PHE A 81 -4.50 -2.77 6.00
CA PHE A 81 -5.25 -4.00 6.14
C PHE A 81 -6.63 -3.74 6.77
N ASP A 82 -7.69 -4.07 6.04
CA ASP A 82 -9.07 -4.01 6.51
C ASP A 82 -9.44 -5.30 7.25
N MET A 83 -9.60 -5.21 8.57
CA MET A 83 -9.97 -6.35 9.41
C MET A 83 -11.41 -6.84 9.17
N ASN A 84 -12.29 -6.02 8.58
CA ASN A 84 -13.67 -6.43 8.30
C ASN A 84 -13.77 -7.22 7.00
N GLU A 85 -13.04 -6.77 5.97
CA GLU A 85 -13.01 -7.42 4.65
C GLU A 85 -11.87 -8.46 4.53
N MET A 86 -11.01 -8.57 5.55
CA MET A 86 -9.87 -9.51 5.63
C MET A 86 -8.90 -9.39 4.45
N GLY A 87 -8.62 -8.16 4.03
CA GLY A 87 -7.79 -7.84 2.87
C GLY A 87 -7.58 -6.33 2.74
N ILE A 88 -7.18 -5.87 1.55
CA ILE A 88 -7.05 -4.43 1.27
C ILE A 88 -8.33 -3.93 0.61
N SER A 89 -9.15 -3.19 1.36
CA SER A 89 -10.38 -2.60 0.83
C SER A 89 -10.12 -1.23 0.20
N ARG A 90 -11.01 -0.80 -0.70
CA ARG A 90 -10.92 0.54 -1.28
C ARG A 90 -10.98 1.63 -0.19
N SER A 91 -11.78 1.43 0.84
CA SER A 91 -11.89 2.34 1.98
C SER A 91 -10.60 2.44 2.77
N SER A 92 -10.00 1.32 3.18
CA SER A 92 -8.78 1.33 3.98
C SER A 92 -7.61 1.92 3.19
N PHE A 93 -7.44 1.52 1.93
CA PHE A 93 -6.41 2.08 1.06
C PHE A 93 -6.54 3.61 0.91
N THR A 94 -7.77 4.10 0.73
CA THR A 94 -8.02 5.54 0.61
C THR A 94 -7.75 6.28 1.91
N GLU A 95 -8.15 5.72 3.05
CA GLU A 95 -7.90 6.31 4.37
C GLU A 95 -6.40 6.53 4.60
N TRP A 96 -5.57 5.55 4.25
CA TRP A 96 -4.12 5.62 4.47
C TRP A 96 -3.36 6.43 3.42
N TYR A 97 -3.76 6.38 2.15
CA TYR A 97 -2.95 6.92 1.06
C TYR A 97 -3.54 8.15 0.34
N SER A 98 -4.78 8.56 0.63
CA SER A 98 -5.42 9.70 -0.07
C SER A 98 -4.59 10.99 -0.02
N LEU A 99 -4.03 11.34 1.14
CA LEU A 99 -3.19 12.53 1.28
C LEU A 99 -1.89 12.43 0.46
N TRP A 100 -1.29 11.24 0.42
CA TRP A 100 -0.09 11.00 -0.39
C TRP A 100 -0.39 11.03 -1.89
N ILE A 101 -1.51 10.44 -2.31
CA ILE A 101 -1.99 10.48 -3.69
C ILE A 101 -2.23 11.93 -4.11
N ALA A 102 -2.93 12.73 -3.28
CA ALA A 102 -3.16 14.15 -3.54
C ALA A 102 -1.84 14.93 -3.69
N HIS A 103 -0.86 14.65 -2.82
CA HIS A 103 0.48 15.24 -2.93
C HIS A 103 1.18 14.86 -4.25
N CYS A 104 1.12 13.59 -4.64
CA CYS A 104 1.72 13.11 -5.89
C CYS A 104 1.06 13.74 -7.13
N ILE A 105 -0.28 13.91 -7.11
CA ILE A 105 -1.03 14.56 -8.19
C ILE A 105 -0.60 16.03 -8.30
N HIS A 106 -0.54 16.76 -7.18
CA HIS A 106 -0.08 18.14 -7.18
C HIS A 106 1.35 18.27 -7.73
N LYS A 107 2.26 17.39 -7.29
CA LYS A 107 3.64 17.31 -7.81
C LYS A 107 3.70 17.01 -9.30
N ARG A 108 2.79 16.18 -9.83
CA ARG A 108 2.70 15.90 -11.27
C ARG A 108 2.30 17.15 -12.04
N SER A 109 1.29 17.87 -11.57
CA SER A 109 0.80 19.13 -12.17
C SER A 109 1.92 20.18 -12.27
N GLU A 110 2.69 20.38 -11.19
CA GLU A 110 3.85 21.28 -11.18
C GLU A 110 4.90 20.93 -12.25
N ARG A 111 5.08 19.63 -12.54
CA ARG A 111 6.10 19.15 -13.48
C ARG A 111 5.60 19.14 -14.92
N ASN A 112 4.30 18.94 -15.13
CA ASN A 112 3.65 18.80 -16.43
C ASN A 112 2.52 19.84 -16.58
N PRO A 113 2.79 21.15 -16.53
CA PRO A 113 1.76 22.19 -16.57
C PRO A 113 0.96 22.22 -17.89
N GLU A 114 1.48 21.63 -18.95
CA GLU A 114 0.84 21.56 -20.27
C GLU A 114 -0.17 20.39 -20.41
N GLU A 115 -0.21 19.42 -19.50
CA GLU A 115 -1.17 18.30 -19.52
C GLU A 115 -2.56 18.67 -18.95
N GLU A 116 -2.73 19.87 -18.37
CA GLU A 116 -3.99 20.36 -17.79
C GLU A 116 -4.82 21.28 -18.72
N LEU A 117 -4.31 21.58 -19.93
CA LEU A 117 -4.96 22.37 -20.99
C LEU A 117 -5.62 21.47 -22.05
#